data_AF-A0A8T2JR75-F1
#
_entry.id   AF-A0A8T2JR75-F1
#
_cell.length_a   1.000
_cell.length_b   1.000
_cell.length_c   1.000
_cell.angle_alpha   90.00
_cell.angle_beta   90.00
_cell.angle_gamma   90.00
#
_symmetry.space_group_name_H-M   'P 1'
#
loop_
_entity.id
_entity.type
_entity.pdbx_description
1 polymer ?
#
loop_
_entity_poly.entity_id
_entity_poly.type
_entity_poly.pdbx_seq_one_letter_code
_entity_poly.pdbx_strand_id
1 'polypeptide(L)'
;MNNLETDVRPHLSSWFEASILPIQRVVHLFQDKLAYLLHAALSYTPVEVKHSDDRTQEEIKRFISAASLQGLVQEGTMTSLCLAMTEEQHRSVTVDFSDSQPQILNAVTNRFCEDWTQLFVSSPDGGNPFIFRQKLENFKLKAIQDMNNLKRLIRRAETSHYALFKCYTFLRNCGNGDILLKIVMVEHAEMPEASSVLSVLEEFIQEEGFCVNTS
;
A
#
# COMPACT_ATOMS: atom_id res chain seq x y z
N MET A 1 -3.86 -10.18 -39.95
CA MET A 1 -2.64 -9.48 -39.51
C MET A 1 -2.81 -7.94 -39.41
N ASN A 2 -3.85 -7.32 -39.99
CA ASN A 2 -4.02 -5.85 -39.97
C ASN A 2 -4.54 -5.24 -38.65
N ASN A 3 -5.10 -6.04 -37.74
CA ASN A 3 -5.57 -5.53 -36.44
C ASN A 3 -4.43 -5.22 -35.46
N LEU A 4 -3.26 -5.87 -35.61
CA LEU A 4 -2.11 -5.59 -34.74
C LEU A 4 -1.57 -4.17 -34.95
N GLU A 5 -1.43 -3.69 -36.19
CA GLU A 5 -0.91 -2.33 -36.42
C GLU A 5 -1.90 -1.24 -36.05
N THR A 6 -3.20 -1.50 -36.18
CA THR A 6 -4.25 -0.49 -35.93
C THR A 6 -4.54 -0.36 -34.44
N ASP A 7 -4.55 -1.48 -33.71
CA ASP A 7 -4.89 -1.48 -32.28
C ASP A 7 -3.64 -1.46 -31.38
N VAL A 8 -2.56 -2.17 -31.71
CA VAL A 8 -1.39 -2.28 -30.80
C VAL A 8 -0.48 -1.07 -30.89
N ARG A 9 -0.32 -0.47 -32.08
CA ARG A 9 0.59 0.67 -32.29
C ARG A 9 0.21 1.90 -31.46
N PRO A 10 -1.05 2.34 -31.37
CA PRO A 10 -1.43 3.46 -30.51
C PRO A 10 -1.22 3.16 -29.03
N HIS A 11 -1.49 1.92 -28.59
CA HIS A 11 -1.27 1.49 -27.21
C HIS A 11 0.21 1.49 -26.84
N LEU A 12 1.09 0.93 -27.67
CA LEU A 12 2.54 0.97 -27.44
C LEU A 12 3.10 2.40 -27.49
N SER A 13 2.56 3.24 -28.38
CA SER A 13 3.01 4.64 -28.53
C SER A 13 2.66 5.49 -27.30
N SER A 14 1.54 5.18 -26.64
CA SER A 14 1.08 5.88 -25.43
C SER A 14 1.46 5.17 -24.13
N TRP A 15 2.01 3.94 -24.19
CA TRP A 15 2.29 3.12 -23.02
C TRP A 15 3.17 3.84 -21.99
N PHE A 16 4.21 4.53 -22.45
CA PHE A 16 5.11 5.27 -21.56
C PHE A 16 4.39 6.40 -20.82
N GLU A 17 3.59 7.19 -21.54
CA GLU A 17 2.74 8.24 -20.97
C GLU A 17 1.62 7.70 -20.07
N ALA A 18 1.11 6.52 -20.37
CA ALA A 18 0.01 5.93 -19.63
C ALA A 18 0.45 5.15 -18.39
N SER A 19 1.66 4.55 -18.39
CA SER A 19 2.07 3.53 -17.42
C SER A 19 3.30 3.90 -16.59
N ILE A 20 4.16 4.79 -17.09
CA ILE A 20 5.43 5.14 -16.46
C ILE A 20 5.40 6.57 -15.95
N LEU A 21 5.05 7.53 -16.81
CA LEU A 21 5.03 8.95 -16.44
C LEU A 21 4.05 9.32 -15.32
N PRO A 22 2.86 8.69 -15.17
CA PRO A 22 1.98 9.00 -14.04
C PRO A 22 2.64 8.75 -12.69
N ILE A 23 3.49 7.71 -12.59
CA ILE A 23 4.21 7.41 -11.35
C ILE A 23 5.16 8.55 -11.00
N GLN A 24 5.95 9.00 -11.98
CA GLN A 24 6.84 10.13 -11.80
C GLN A 24 6.06 11.38 -11.40
N ARG A 25 4.97 11.71 -12.11
CA ARG A 25 4.19 12.94 -11.87
C ARG A 25 3.56 12.95 -10.48
N VAL A 26 2.99 11.82 -10.04
CA VAL A 26 2.45 11.69 -8.68
C VAL A 26 3.54 11.78 -7.62
N VAL A 27 4.70 11.15 -7.81
CA VAL A 27 5.84 11.29 -6.88
C VAL A 27 6.25 12.76 -6.74
N HIS A 28 6.33 13.50 -7.84
CA HIS A 28 6.70 14.92 -7.80
C HIS A 28 5.62 15.81 -7.18
N LEU A 29 4.35 15.47 -7.39
CA LEU A 29 3.21 16.23 -6.89
C LEU A 29 3.05 16.07 -5.37
N PHE A 30 3.29 14.89 -4.83
CA PHE A 30 3.03 14.56 -3.43
C PHE A 30 4.27 14.65 -2.54
N GLN A 31 5.49 14.43 -3.05
CA GLN A 31 6.74 14.51 -2.27
C GLN A 31 6.62 13.74 -0.94
N ASP A 32 6.82 14.38 0.21
CA ASP A 32 6.71 13.77 1.54
C ASP A 32 5.30 13.22 1.84
N LYS A 33 4.27 13.76 1.20
CA LYS A 33 2.88 13.27 1.32
C LYS A 33 2.62 11.99 0.53
N LEU A 34 3.60 11.49 -0.22
CA LEU A 34 3.49 10.22 -0.97
C LEU A 34 3.23 9.03 -0.04
N ALA A 35 3.72 9.09 1.20
CA ALA A 35 3.58 8.03 2.19
C ALA A 35 2.10 7.67 2.46
N TYR A 36 1.21 8.65 2.39
CA TYR A 36 -0.24 8.46 2.55
C TYR A 36 -0.85 7.72 1.37
N LEU A 37 -0.40 7.99 0.14
CA LEU A 37 -0.88 7.28 -1.05
C LEU A 37 -0.35 5.84 -1.10
N LEU A 38 0.90 5.62 -0.69
CA LEU A 38 1.48 4.28 -0.58
C LEU A 38 0.72 3.44 0.45
N HIS A 39 0.38 4.04 1.61
CA HIS A 39 -0.40 3.38 2.65
C HIS A 39 -1.81 3.05 2.15
N ALA A 40 -2.50 4.00 1.53
CA ALA A 40 -3.83 3.79 0.96
C ALA A 40 -3.83 2.68 -0.10
N ALA A 41 -2.80 2.62 -0.94
CA ALA A 41 -2.67 1.60 -1.98
C ALA A 41 -2.45 0.18 -1.41
N LEU A 42 -1.66 0.03 -0.33
CA LEU A 42 -1.43 -1.28 0.30
C LEU A 42 -2.61 -1.74 1.16
N SER A 43 -3.31 -0.79 1.78
CA SER A 43 -4.50 -1.08 2.60
C SER A 43 -5.78 -1.21 1.77
N TYR A 44 -5.74 -0.93 0.46
CA TYR A 44 -6.92 -0.79 -0.40
C TYR A 44 -7.94 0.23 0.13
N THR A 45 -7.47 1.25 0.85
CA THR A 45 -8.33 2.34 1.32
C THR A 45 -8.74 3.22 0.14
N PRO A 46 -10.05 3.50 -0.04
CA PRO A 46 -10.51 4.35 -1.14
C PRO A 46 -9.90 5.76 -1.07
N VAL A 47 -9.45 6.28 -2.22
CA VAL A 47 -8.92 7.64 -2.36
C VAL A 47 -9.89 8.48 -3.18
N GLU A 48 -10.47 9.49 -2.55
CA GLU A 48 -11.31 10.51 -3.17
C GLU A 48 -10.47 11.73 -3.54
N VAL A 49 -10.52 12.14 -4.80
CA VAL A 49 -9.82 13.34 -5.27
C VAL A 49 -10.84 14.46 -5.49
N LYS A 50 -10.60 15.64 -4.90
CA LYS A 50 -11.47 16.82 -4.97
C LYS A 50 -10.70 18.01 -5.55
N HIS A 51 -11.42 18.85 -6.30
CA HIS A 51 -10.92 20.10 -6.88
C HIS A 51 -9.69 19.97 -7.81
N SER A 52 -9.44 18.78 -8.37
CA SER A 52 -8.38 18.55 -9.37
C SER A 52 -8.94 18.55 -10.80
N ASP A 53 -8.06 18.67 -11.79
CA ASP A 53 -8.39 18.35 -13.17
C ASP A 53 -8.49 16.83 -13.40
N ASP A 54 -9.16 16.43 -14.49
CA ASP A 54 -9.39 15.03 -14.85
C ASP A 54 -8.10 14.23 -15.04
N ARG A 55 -7.05 14.88 -15.57
CA ARG A 55 -5.76 14.23 -15.81
C ARG A 55 -5.07 13.90 -14.49
N THR A 56 -5.01 14.85 -13.56
CA THR A 56 -4.42 14.60 -12.22
C THR A 56 -5.18 13.50 -11.49
N GLN A 57 -6.52 13.50 -11.56
CA GLN A 57 -7.33 12.45 -10.95
C GLN A 57 -7.03 11.06 -11.54
N GLU A 58 -6.89 10.97 -12.86
CA GLU A 58 -6.55 9.72 -13.55
C GLU A 58 -5.12 9.25 -13.22
N GLU A 59 -4.17 10.17 -13.12
CA GLU A 59 -2.78 9.85 -12.75
C GLU A 59 -2.69 9.29 -11.33
N ILE A 60 -3.43 9.87 -10.36
CA ILE A 60 -3.52 9.35 -9.00
C ILE A 60 -4.14 7.95 -8.98
N LYS A 61 -5.25 7.73 -9.69
CA LYS A 61 -5.89 6.41 -9.80
C LYS A 61 -4.92 5.35 -10.33
N ARG A 62 -4.18 5.68 -11.39
CA ARG A 62 -3.17 4.79 -11.97
C ARG A 62 -2.02 4.51 -11.02
N PHE A 63 -1.55 5.53 -10.30
CA PHE A 63 -0.52 5.35 -9.30
C PHE A 63 -0.97 4.41 -8.18
N ILE A 64 -2.17 4.62 -7.61
CA ILE A 64 -2.73 3.76 -6.57
C ILE A 64 -2.85 2.31 -7.05
N SER A 65 -3.40 2.08 -8.25
CA SER A 65 -3.45 0.75 -8.83
C SER A 65 -2.07 0.12 -9.01
N ALA A 66 -1.09 0.89 -9.53
CA ALA A 66 0.28 0.41 -9.74
C ALA A 66 1.06 0.12 -8.45
N ALA A 67 0.74 0.83 -7.36
CA ALA A 67 1.34 0.71 -6.03
C ALA A 67 0.68 -0.40 -5.19
N SER A 68 -0.59 -0.70 -5.46
CA SER A 68 -1.34 -1.76 -4.77
C SER A 68 -0.79 -3.15 -5.10
N LEU A 69 -1.20 -4.15 -4.31
CA LEU A 69 -0.90 -5.56 -4.56
C LEU A 69 -1.95 -6.23 -5.46
N GLN A 70 -2.69 -5.44 -6.25
CA GLN A 70 -3.73 -5.94 -7.15
C GLN A 70 -3.18 -7.02 -8.10
N GLY A 71 -3.90 -8.15 -8.20
CA GLY A 71 -3.48 -9.31 -8.99
C GLY A 71 -2.44 -10.22 -8.33
N LEU A 72 -1.94 -9.86 -7.14
CA LEU A 72 -1.00 -10.68 -6.36
C LEU A 72 -1.62 -11.26 -5.08
N VAL A 73 -2.71 -10.65 -4.62
CA VAL A 73 -3.56 -11.12 -3.51
C VAL A 73 -4.88 -11.66 -4.09
N GLN A 74 -5.52 -12.62 -3.42
CA GLN A 74 -6.81 -13.15 -3.85
C GLN A 74 -7.87 -12.04 -3.91
N GLU A 75 -8.68 -12.03 -4.97
CA GLU A 75 -9.64 -10.95 -5.24
C GLU A 75 -10.69 -10.77 -4.12
N GLY A 76 -11.08 -11.87 -3.47
CA GLY A 76 -11.94 -11.84 -2.27
C GLY A 76 -11.30 -11.13 -1.08
N THR A 77 -9.99 -11.31 -0.87
CA THR A 77 -9.23 -10.64 0.20
C THR A 77 -9.18 -9.13 0.00
N MET A 78 -9.08 -8.65 -1.25
CA MET A 78 -9.05 -7.21 -1.52
C MET A 78 -10.35 -6.53 -1.12
N THR A 79 -11.50 -7.14 -1.44
CA THR A 79 -12.82 -6.61 -1.09
C THR A 79 -13.01 -6.60 0.43
N SER A 80 -12.69 -7.71 1.08
CA SER A 80 -12.79 -7.84 2.54
C SER A 80 -11.82 -6.92 3.28
N LEU A 81 -10.62 -6.68 2.75
CA LEU A 81 -9.68 -5.72 3.35
C LEU A 81 -10.16 -4.28 3.18
N CYS A 82 -10.67 -3.91 2.00
CA CYS A 82 -11.29 -2.61 1.79
C CYS A 82 -12.43 -2.37 2.79
N LEU A 83 -13.32 -3.35 2.95
CA LEU A 83 -14.40 -3.30 3.95
C LEU A 83 -13.84 -3.14 5.37
N ALA A 84 -12.93 -4.01 5.81
CA ALA A 84 -12.33 -3.94 7.14
C ALA A 84 -11.65 -2.59 7.43
N MET A 85 -10.93 -2.04 6.44
CA MET A 85 -10.28 -0.73 6.56
C MET A 85 -11.31 0.41 6.65
N THR A 86 -12.39 0.35 5.85
CA THR A 86 -13.44 1.37 5.84
C THR A 86 -14.39 1.31 7.03
N GLU A 87 -14.66 0.12 7.57
CA GLU A 87 -15.53 -0.07 8.74
C GLU A 87 -14.86 0.44 10.02
N GLU A 88 -13.56 0.19 10.20
CA GLU A 88 -12.82 0.69 11.37
C GLU A 88 -12.58 2.21 11.32
N GLN A 89 -12.35 2.78 10.13
CA GLN A 89 -11.93 4.19 9.99
C GLN A 89 -13.05 5.14 9.54
N HIS A 90 -14.20 4.63 9.08
CA HIS A 90 -15.37 5.39 8.59
C HIS A 90 -15.05 6.47 7.52
N ARG A 91 -13.89 6.44 6.86
CA ARG A 91 -13.44 7.54 6.00
C ARG A 91 -12.55 7.06 4.85
N SER A 92 -12.88 7.51 3.64
CA SER A 92 -11.99 7.52 2.49
C SER A 92 -10.89 8.56 2.69
N VAL A 93 -9.70 8.30 2.15
CA VAL A 93 -8.63 9.30 2.09
C VAL A 93 -9.05 10.36 1.09
N THR A 94 -9.13 11.62 1.53
CA THR A 94 -9.47 12.73 0.62
C THR A 94 -8.20 13.48 0.24
N VAL A 95 -7.96 13.62 -1.06
CA VAL A 95 -6.94 14.53 -1.60
C VAL A 95 -7.63 15.76 -2.16
N ASP A 96 -7.39 16.91 -1.56
CA ASP A 96 -8.00 18.18 -1.94
C ASP A 96 -6.96 19.10 -2.62
N PHE A 97 -7.31 19.60 -3.81
CA PHE A 97 -6.52 20.52 -4.63
C PHE A 97 -7.03 21.97 -4.64
N SER A 98 -7.88 22.34 -3.67
CA SER A 98 -8.37 23.73 -3.52
C SER A 98 -7.25 24.74 -3.24
N ASP A 99 -6.15 24.31 -2.63
CA ASP A 99 -4.95 25.10 -2.40
C ASP A 99 -3.85 24.85 -3.44
N SER A 100 -2.79 25.67 -3.41
CA SER A 100 -1.63 25.54 -4.32
C SER A 100 -0.87 24.22 -4.20
N GLN A 101 -1.08 23.46 -3.12
CA GLN A 101 -0.53 22.12 -2.91
C GLN A 101 -1.62 21.16 -2.44
N PRO A 102 -1.54 19.86 -2.82
CA PRO A 102 -2.52 18.87 -2.40
C PRO A 102 -2.55 18.74 -0.87
N GLN A 103 -3.72 18.92 -0.28
CA GLN A 103 -3.97 18.56 1.11
C GLN A 103 -4.49 17.13 1.19
N ILE A 104 -4.05 16.37 2.19
CA ILE A 104 -4.54 15.01 2.41
C ILE A 104 -5.26 14.98 3.75
N LEU A 105 -6.52 14.56 3.71
CA LEU A 105 -7.40 14.44 4.87
C LEU A 105 -7.76 12.98 5.11
N ASN A 106 -7.96 12.62 6.38
CA ASN A 106 -8.30 11.26 6.82
C ASN A 106 -7.30 10.19 6.36
N ALA A 107 -6.03 10.56 6.23
CA ALA A 107 -4.99 9.62 5.85
C ALA A 107 -4.20 9.14 7.05
N VAL A 108 -3.81 7.86 6.95
CA VAL A 108 -2.89 7.20 7.86
C VAL A 108 -1.63 6.88 7.07
N THR A 109 -0.51 6.83 7.76
CA THR A 109 0.73 6.29 7.21
C THR A 109 1.43 5.45 8.26
N ASN A 110 2.52 4.80 7.87
CA ASN A 110 3.36 4.01 8.74
C ASN A 110 4.83 4.16 8.34
N ARG A 111 5.74 3.71 9.20
CA ARG A 111 7.19 3.84 8.98
C ARG A 111 7.63 3.21 7.66
N PHE A 112 7.01 2.10 7.24
CA PHE A 112 7.32 1.47 5.97
C PHE A 112 7.07 2.41 4.79
N CYS A 113 5.89 3.02 4.73
CA CYS A 113 5.54 3.98 3.67
C CYS A 113 6.37 5.27 3.73
N GLU A 114 6.74 5.73 4.93
CA GLU A 114 7.63 6.87 5.15
C GLU A 114 9.05 6.58 4.62
N ASP A 115 9.64 5.45 5.02
CA ASP A 115 10.98 5.02 4.60
C ASP A 115 11.05 4.92 3.06
N TRP A 116 10.02 4.34 2.43
CA TRP A 116 9.95 4.25 0.98
C TRP A 116 9.78 5.62 0.33
N THR A 117 8.95 6.50 0.90
CA THR A 117 8.83 7.89 0.42
C THR A 117 10.17 8.61 0.42
N GLN A 118 10.97 8.44 1.47
CA GLN A 118 12.33 9.00 1.50
C GLN A 118 13.19 8.44 0.37
N LEU A 119 13.08 7.14 0.05
CA LEU A 119 13.75 6.58 -1.12
C LEU A 119 13.26 7.18 -2.43
N PHE A 120 11.97 7.49 -2.58
CA PHE A 120 11.44 8.17 -3.77
C PHE A 120 11.98 9.60 -3.90
N VAL A 121 11.92 10.40 -2.83
CA VAL A 121 12.27 11.82 -2.81
C VAL A 121 13.78 12.06 -2.86
N SER A 122 14.58 11.22 -2.19
CA SER A 122 16.04 11.41 -2.07
C SER A 122 16.84 11.05 -3.33
N SER A 123 16.22 10.81 -4.49
CA SER A 123 16.93 10.29 -5.65
C SER A 123 17.88 11.32 -6.26
N PRO A 124 19.21 11.05 -6.32
CA PRO A 124 20.15 11.87 -7.07
C PRO A 124 19.98 11.71 -8.60
N ASP A 125 19.15 10.76 -9.05
CA ASP A 125 19.08 10.27 -10.43
C ASP A 125 18.27 11.14 -11.41
N GLY A 126 18.15 12.44 -11.15
CA GLY A 126 17.60 13.43 -12.10
C GLY A 126 16.14 13.21 -12.49
N GLY A 127 15.36 12.46 -11.70
CA GLY A 127 13.94 12.24 -11.94
C GLY A 127 13.61 11.24 -13.06
N ASN A 128 14.47 10.27 -13.37
CA ASN A 128 14.18 9.26 -14.40
C ASN A 128 12.88 8.46 -14.08
N PRO A 129 11.87 8.48 -14.98
CA PRO A 129 10.59 7.80 -14.78
C PRO A 129 10.70 6.29 -14.52
N PHE A 130 11.67 5.61 -15.14
CA PHE A 130 11.87 4.17 -14.98
C PHE A 130 12.43 3.81 -13.60
N ILE A 131 13.22 4.69 -13.00
CA ILE A 131 13.74 4.49 -11.64
C ILE A 131 12.59 4.57 -10.63
N PHE A 132 11.66 5.51 -10.81
CA PHE A 132 10.45 5.55 -9.98
C PHE A 132 9.60 4.29 -10.13
N ARG A 133 9.44 3.79 -11.36
CA ARG A 133 8.77 2.50 -11.58
C ARG A 133 9.48 1.36 -10.85
N GLN A 134 10.80 1.26 -10.97
CA GLN A 134 11.59 0.21 -10.32
C GLN A 134 11.47 0.27 -8.79
N LYS A 135 11.53 1.48 -8.20
CA LYS A 135 11.31 1.67 -6.76
C LYS A 135 9.91 1.21 -6.34
N LEU A 136 8.89 1.51 -7.15
CA LEU A 136 7.52 1.06 -6.88
C LEU A 136 7.38 -0.46 -6.95
N GLU A 137 8.04 -1.13 -7.90
CA GLU A 137 8.07 -2.60 -7.95
C GLU A 137 8.82 -3.19 -6.75
N ASN A 138 9.92 -2.60 -6.32
CA ASN A 138 10.66 -3.04 -5.12
C ASN A 138 9.85 -2.84 -3.83
N PHE A 139 9.10 -1.74 -3.74
CA PHE A 139 8.15 -1.46 -2.66
C PHE A 139 7.12 -2.59 -2.52
N LYS A 140 6.46 -2.94 -3.63
CA LYS A 140 5.51 -4.06 -3.67
C LYS A 140 6.16 -5.39 -3.32
N LEU A 141 7.34 -5.66 -3.90
CA LEU A 141 8.07 -6.90 -3.63
C LEU A 141 8.39 -7.06 -2.15
N LYS A 142 8.81 -5.97 -1.49
CA LYS A 142 9.09 -5.98 -0.05
C LYS A 142 7.82 -6.21 0.78
N ALA A 143 6.71 -5.54 0.46
CA ALA A 143 5.43 -5.77 1.14
C ALA A 143 4.97 -7.23 1.03
N ILE A 144 5.13 -7.84 -0.16
CA ILE A 144 4.79 -9.26 -0.41
C ILE A 144 5.70 -10.19 0.38
N GLN A 145 7.00 -9.91 0.42
CA GLN A 145 7.95 -10.70 1.21
C GLN A 145 7.60 -10.68 2.69
N ASP A 146 7.29 -9.50 3.22
CA ASP A 146 6.93 -9.33 4.63
C ASP A 146 5.60 -10.03 4.97
N MET A 147 4.61 -9.92 4.08
CA MET A 147 3.34 -10.65 4.18
C MET A 147 3.56 -12.17 4.20
N ASN A 148 4.34 -12.71 3.25
CA ASN A 148 4.62 -14.14 3.19
C ASN A 148 5.42 -14.63 4.40
N ASN A 149 6.35 -13.81 4.91
CA ASN A 149 7.08 -14.12 6.13
C ASN A 149 6.14 -14.19 7.34
N LEU A 150 5.23 -13.21 7.48
CA LEU A 150 4.22 -13.19 8.55
C LEU A 150 3.33 -14.43 8.52
N LYS A 151 2.79 -14.80 7.35
CA LYS A 151 1.96 -16.02 7.19
C LYS A 151 2.70 -17.27 7.66
N ARG A 152 4.00 -17.39 7.35
CA ARG A 152 4.83 -18.52 7.80
C ARG A 152 5.08 -18.49 9.30
N LEU A 153 5.24 -17.32 9.90
CA LEU A 153 5.44 -17.17 11.34
C LEU A 153 4.16 -17.52 12.12
N ILE A 154 2.99 -17.09 11.64
CA ILE A 154 1.69 -17.37 12.27
C ILE A 154 1.42 -18.88 12.32
N ARG A 155 1.61 -19.59 11.21
CA ARG A 155 1.48 -21.06 11.18
C ARG A 155 2.40 -21.78 12.17
N ARG A 156 3.56 -21.19 12.49
CA ARG A 156 4.48 -21.74 13.50
C ARG A 156 4.06 -21.35 14.93
N ALA A 157 3.44 -20.18 15.09
CA ALA A 157 2.98 -19.68 16.38
C ALA A 157 1.85 -20.53 16.96
N GLU A 158 1.06 -21.21 16.12
CA GLU A 158 0.03 -22.19 16.53
C GLU A 158 0.57 -23.27 17.47
N THR A 159 1.85 -23.63 17.34
CA THR A 159 2.47 -24.71 18.13
C THR A 159 3.69 -24.25 18.94
N SER A 160 4.01 -22.96 18.93
CA SER A 160 5.24 -22.45 19.56
C SER A 160 5.10 -21.01 20.07
N HIS A 161 5.13 -20.84 21.39
CA HIS A 161 5.17 -19.52 22.03
C HIS A 161 6.39 -18.67 21.60
N TYR A 162 7.52 -19.30 21.28
CA TYR A 162 8.67 -18.59 20.74
C TYR A 162 8.42 -18.06 19.32
N ALA A 163 7.68 -18.80 18.50
CA ALA A 163 7.26 -18.31 17.19
C ALA A 163 6.21 -17.19 17.31
N LEU A 164 5.32 -17.25 18.31
CA LEU A 164 4.42 -16.14 18.62
C LEU A 164 5.18 -14.85 18.98
N PHE A 165 6.18 -14.95 19.87
CA PHE A 165 7.05 -13.81 20.20
C PHE A 165 7.79 -13.27 18.96
N LYS A 166 8.23 -14.15 18.06
CA LYS A 166 8.81 -13.74 16.77
C LYS A 166 7.81 -13.04 15.85
N CYS A 167 6.54 -13.45 15.83
CA CYS A 167 5.49 -12.75 15.09
C CYS A 167 5.34 -11.33 15.62
N TYR A 168 5.17 -11.18 16.93
CA TYR A 168 5.05 -9.87 17.60
C TYR A 168 6.25 -8.96 17.29
N THR A 169 7.47 -9.48 17.48
CA THR A 169 8.71 -8.76 17.21
C THR A 169 8.82 -8.34 15.74
N PHE A 170 8.41 -9.21 14.81
CA PHE A 170 8.42 -8.90 13.39
C PHE A 170 7.41 -7.79 13.04
N LEU A 171 6.16 -7.91 13.51
CA LEU A 171 5.11 -6.91 13.26
C LEU A 171 5.52 -5.52 13.75
N ARG A 172 6.12 -5.44 14.94
CA ARG A 172 6.66 -4.19 15.49
C ARG A 172 7.80 -3.58 14.67
N ASN A 173 8.65 -4.42 14.09
CA ASN A 173 9.91 -3.97 13.48
C ASN A 173 9.85 -3.82 11.95
N CYS A 174 8.86 -4.41 11.27
CA CYS A 174 8.75 -4.31 9.81
C CYS A 174 8.25 -2.93 9.34
N GLY A 175 7.67 -2.11 10.23
CA GLY A 175 7.14 -0.79 9.91
C GLY A 175 5.82 -0.78 9.13
N ASN A 176 5.33 -1.95 8.70
CA ASN A 176 4.07 -2.15 7.95
C ASN A 176 3.08 -3.05 8.71
N GLY A 177 3.26 -3.17 10.04
CA GLY A 177 2.55 -4.18 10.84
C GLY A 177 1.04 -3.98 10.87
N ASP A 178 0.58 -2.73 10.82
CA ASP A 178 -0.84 -2.35 10.79
C ASP A 178 -1.56 -2.92 9.55
N ILE A 179 -0.96 -2.80 8.38
CA ILE A 179 -1.52 -3.35 7.13
C ILE A 179 -1.35 -4.87 7.11
N LEU A 180 -0.17 -5.37 7.45
CA LEU A 180 0.13 -6.81 7.36
C LEU A 180 -0.75 -7.65 8.28
N LEU A 181 -1.00 -7.19 9.51
CA LEU A 181 -1.88 -7.88 10.45
C LEU A 181 -3.29 -7.98 9.89
N LYS A 182 -3.84 -6.87 9.40
CA LYS A 182 -5.19 -6.84 8.79
C LYS A 182 -5.32 -7.72 7.56
N ILE A 183 -4.32 -7.72 6.66
CA ILE A 183 -4.33 -8.61 5.49
C ILE A 183 -4.42 -10.07 5.95
N VAL A 184 -3.60 -10.48 6.93
CA VAL A 184 -3.61 -11.86 7.38
C VAL A 184 -4.89 -12.21 8.14
N MET A 185 -5.46 -11.30 8.93
CA MET A 185 -6.77 -11.48 9.56
C MET A 185 -7.87 -11.72 8.52
N VAL A 186 -7.91 -10.93 7.46
CA VAL A 186 -8.89 -11.10 6.37
C VAL A 186 -8.68 -12.42 5.63
N GLU A 187 -7.44 -12.79 5.33
CA GLU A 187 -7.16 -14.05 4.61
C GLU A 187 -7.37 -15.30 5.47
N HIS A 188 -7.12 -15.23 6.78
CA HIS A 188 -7.18 -16.37 7.69
C HIS A 188 -8.45 -16.35 8.54
N ALA A 189 -9.43 -15.50 8.22
CA ALA A 189 -10.77 -15.53 8.82
C ALA A 189 -11.43 -16.92 8.71
N GLU A 190 -11.03 -17.72 7.72
CA GLU A 190 -11.52 -19.09 7.50
C GLU A 190 -10.65 -20.18 8.17
N MET A 191 -9.55 -19.83 8.85
CA MET A 191 -8.66 -20.77 9.56
C MET A 191 -8.75 -20.60 11.09
N PRO A 192 -9.50 -21.47 11.80
CA PRO A 192 -9.76 -21.33 13.24
C PRO A 192 -8.51 -21.33 14.12
N GLU A 193 -7.49 -22.10 13.75
CA GLU A 193 -6.25 -22.25 14.53
C GLU A 193 -5.42 -20.97 14.51
N ALA A 194 -5.34 -20.30 13.35
CA ALA A 194 -4.67 -19.02 13.18
C ALA A 194 -5.40 -17.87 13.87
N SER A 195 -6.73 -17.97 14.05
CA SER A 195 -7.57 -16.94 14.68
C SER A 195 -7.17 -16.65 16.14
N SER A 196 -6.81 -17.68 16.91
CA SER A 196 -6.35 -17.51 18.30
C SER A 196 -5.03 -16.73 18.39
N VAL A 197 -4.06 -17.08 17.53
CA VAL A 197 -2.77 -16.39 17.42
C VAL A 197 -2.96 -14.94 17.00
N LEU A 198 -3.84 -14.69 16.03
CA LEU A 198 -4.12 -13.35 15.52
C LEU A 198 -4.78 -12.46 16.57
N SER A 199 -5.74 -12.99 17.34
CA SER A 199 -6.41 -12.24 18.42
C SER A 199 -5.42 -11.81 19.49
N VAL A 200 -4.52 -12.72 19.89
CA VAL A 200 -3.46 -12.42 20.86
C VAL A 200 -2.48 -11.38 20.31
N LEU A 201 -2.08 -11.48 19.04
CA LEU A 201 -1.20 -10.49 18.42
C LEU A 201 -1.87 -9.11 18.33
N GLU A 202 -3.15 -9.07 18.00
CA GLU A 202 -3.94 -7.83 17.95
C GLU A 202 -4.02 -7.18 19.34
N GLU A 203 -4.35 -7.94 20.38
CA GLU A 203 -4.40 -7.46 21.77
C GLU A 203 -3.05 -6.87 22.21
N PHE A 204 -1.95 -7.62 22.02
CA PHE A 204 -0.61 -7.13 22.39
C PHE A 204 -0.20 -5.86 21.64
N ILE A 205 -0.65 -5.72 20.40
CA ILE A 205 -0.33 -4.54 19.60
C ILE A 205 -1.25 -3.35 19.96
N GLN A 206 -2.50 -3.58 20.32
CA GLN A 206 -3.39 -2.53 20.82
C GLN A 206 -2.95 -2.01 22.20
N GLU A 207 -2.43 -2.89 23.07
CA GLU A 207 -1.94 -2.53 24.40
C GLU A 207 -0.63 -1.73 24.39
N GLU A 208 0.35 -2.12 23.55
CA GLU A 208 1.66 -1.45 23.48
C GLU A 208 1.81 -0.46 22.32
N GLY A 209 0.83 -0.42 21.41
CA GLY A 209 0.87 0.34 20.17
C GLY A 209 1.80 -0.26 19.11
N PHE A 210 1.39 -0.16 17.84
CA PHE A 210 2.39 0.09 16.80
C PHE A 210 2.99 1.48 17.13
N CYS A 211 4.29 1.71 16.96
CA CYS A 211 4.80 3.07 17.10
C CYS A 211 4.15 3.97 16.03
N VAL A 212 3.00 4.57 16.35
CA VAL A 212 2.29 5.52 15.51
C VAL A 212 2.80 6.89 15.90
N ASN A 213 3.69 7.45 15.10
CA ASN A 213 3.97 8.87 15.17
C ASN A 213 2.75 9.59 14.60
N THR A 214 1.87 10.05 15.48
CA THR A 214 0.90 11.09 15.13
C THR A 214 1.67 12.41 15.10
N SER A 215 1.78 13.00 13.91
CA SER A 215 2.19 14.40 13.72
C SER A 215 0.99 15.20 13.28
#